data_AF-A0AA96UBA5-F1
#
_entry.id   AF-A0AA96UBA5-F1
#
_cell.length_a   1.000
_cell.length_b   1.000
_cell.length_c   1.000
_cell.angle_alpha   90.00
_cell.angle_beta   90.00
_cell.angle_gamma   90.00
#
_symmetry.space_group_name_H-M   'P 1'
#
loop_
_entity.id
_entity.type
_entity.pdbx_description
1 polymer ?
#
loop_
_entity_poly.entity_id
_entity_poly.type
_entity_poly.pdbx_seq_one_letter_code
_entity_poly.pdbx_strand_id
1 'polypeptide(L)'
;MSPHTLLEDSPMQQSLTINRTTAFAVAALALVLPLSAVSCSAAEKAVSCANTAVQITSDVAQLGSAYDSAEQDPVAAGKALQKLKGDMDKIGRNSSDADLGKAIGDLQTQIDKAQQAVDSNQVPDLGPLGDAAGRVSKVCTG
;
A
#
# COMPACT_ATOMS: atom_id res chain seq x y z
N MET A 1 19.29 -42.02 -26.48
CA MET A 1 18.76 -40.68 -26.77
C MET A 1 18.66 -39.94 -25.45
N SER A 2 19.45 -38.88 -25.32
CA SER A 2 19.33 -37.70 -24.44
C SER A 2 18.95 -37.80 -22.95
N PRO A 3 19.42 -36.83 -22.14
CA PRO A 3 19.79 -36.97 -20.73
C PRO A 3 18.78 -36.32 -19.78
N HIS A 4 19.08 -36.19 -18.49
CA HIS A 4 19.05 -34.93 -17.72
C HIS A 4 19.21 -35.22 -16.22
N THR A 5 20.42 -34.98 -15.72
CA THR A 5 20.74 -34.52 -14.36
C THR A 5 20.07 -33.17 -14.07
N LEU A 6 19.53 -32.94 -12.85
CA LEU A 6 19.73 -31.71 -12.07
C LEU A 6 19.03 -31.75 -10.68
N LEU A 7 19.79 -31.38 -9.63
CA LEU A 7 19.43 -30.69 -8.37
C LEU A 7 18.24 -31.23 -7.54
N GLU A 8 18.37 -31.76 -6.32
CA GLU A 8 19.01 -31.19 -5.11
C GLU A 8 18.62 -29.72 -4.86
N ASP A 9 17.53 -29.51 -4.09
CA ASP A 9 17.43 -28.38 -3.15
C ASP A 9 16.38 -28.69 -2.07
N SER A 10 16.84 -28.66 -0.82
CA SER A 10 16.03 -28.88 0.38
C SER A 10 15.32 -27.57 0.75
N PRO A 11 14.01 -27.54 1.05
CA PRO A 11 13.44 -26.38 1.73
C PRO A 11 13.89 -26.39 3.19
N MET A 12 14.95 -25.62 3.43
CA MET A 12 15.40 -25.11 4.72
C MET A 12 14.22 -24.78 5.63
N GLN A 13 14.19 -25.42 6.80
CA GLN A 13 13.41 -24.99 7.95
C GLN A 13 14.00 -23.68 8.47
N GLN A 14 13.50 -22.55 7.98
CA GLN A 14 13.87 -21.24 8.53
C GLN A 14 12.99 -20.92 9.73
N SER A 15 13.61 -21.12 10.89
CA SER A 15 13.22 -20.65 12.21
C SER A 15 12.50 -19.29 12.14
N LEU A 16 11.17 -19.27 12.35
CA LEU A 16 10.44 -18.05 12.63
C LEU A 16 10.76 -17.63 14.07
N THR A 17 11.83 -16.85 14.23
CA THR A 17 11.93 -15.92 15.35
C THR A 17 10.74 -14.98 15.24
N ILE A 18 9.76 -15.17 16.12
CA ILE A 18 8.61 -14.29 16.29
C ILE A 18 9.14 -13.00 16.92
N ASN A 19 9.71 -12.14 16.08
CA ASN A 19 9.64 -10.71 16.34
C ASN A 19 8.21 -10.33 15.97
N ARG A 20 7.50 -9.63 16.84
CA ARG A 20 6.16 -9.09 16.55
C ARG A 20 6.30 -7.96 15.53
N THR A 21 6.73 -8.27 14.32
CA THR A 21 6.50 -7.45 13.16
C THR A 21 5.01 -7.60 12.87
N THR A 22 4.27 -6.49 12.96
CA THR A 22 3.00 -6.36 12.26
C THR A 22 3.31 -6.40 10.78
N ALA A 23 3.58 -7.61 10.27
CA ALA A 23 3.71 -7.86 8.86
C ALA A 23 2.33 -7.62 8.26
N PHE A 24 2.16 -6.46 7.64
CA PHE A 24 1.06 -6.23 6.74
C PHE A 24 1.21 -7.26 5.61
N ALA A 25 0.47 -8.36 5.72
CA ALA A 25 0.44 -9.39 4.70
C ALA A 25 -0.13 -8.77 3.43
N VAL A 26 0.74 -8.44 2.49
CA VAL A 26 0.34 -7.97 1.16
C VAL A 26 -0.22 -9.17 0.43
N ALA A 27 -1.55 -9.36 0.51
CA ALA A 27 -2.24 -10.39 -0.23
C ALA A 27 -2.17 -10.06 -1.73
N ALA A 28 -1.34 -10.78 -2.47
CA ALA A 28 -1.34 -10.73 -3.93
C ALA A 28 -2.65 -11.34 -4.45
N LEU A 29 -3.62 -10.49 -4.77
CA LEU A 29 -4.89 -10.90 -5.38
C LEU A 29 -4.67 -11.15 -6.88
N ALA A 30 -4.57 -12.43 -7.26
CA ALA A 30 -4.62 -12.84 -8.66
C ALA A 30 -6.09 -12.78 -9.14
N LEU A 31 -6.48 -11.66 -9.77
CA LEU A 31 -7.81 -11.48 -10.35
C LEU A 31 -7.93 -12.26 -11.67
N VAL A 32 -8.60 -13.41 -11.64
CA VAL A 32 -9.02 -14.15 -12.85
C VAL A 32 -10.38 -13.59 -13.28
N LEU A 33 -10.38 -12.51 -14.07
CA LEU A 33 -11.62 -11.90 -14.59
C LEU A 33 -12.05 -12.56 -15.91
N PRO A 34 -13.34 -12.92 -16.08
CA PRO A 34 -13.87 -13.37 -17.36
C PRO A 34 -13.91 -12.17 -18.32
N LEU A 35 -12.96 -12.11 -19.25
CA LEU A 35 -12.73 -11.00 -20.19
C LEU A 35 -13.87 -10.77 -21.21
N SER A 36 -14.99 -11.49 -21.12
CA SER A 36 -16.00 -11.55 -22.17
C SER A 36 -17.12 -10.50 -22.07
N ALA A 37 -17.10 -9.59 -21.09
CA ALA A 37 -18.18 -8.61 -20.91
C ALA A 37 -17.73 -7.19 -20.53
N VAL A 38 -16.43 -6.94 -20.38
CA VAL A 38 -15.92 -5.64 -19.95
C VAL A 38 -15.61 -4.80 -21.18
N SER A 39 -16.34 -3.69 -21.37
CA SER A 39 -15.93 -2.68 -22.35
C SER A 39 -14.56 -2.12 -21.95
N CYS A 40 -13.68 -1.79 -22.92
CA CYS A 40 -12.33 -1.29 -22.63
C CYS A 40 -12.32 -0.19 -21.56
N SER A 41 -13.31 0.71 -21.55
CA SER A 41 -13.38 1.80 -20.58
C SER A 41 -13.55 1.36 -19.12
N ALA A 42 -14.24 0.24 -18.87
CA ALA A 42 -14.36 -0.33 -17.52
C ALA A 42 -13.08 -1.08 -17.12
N ALA A 43 -12.44 -1.77 -18.06
CA ALA A 43 -11.15 -2.41 -17.83
C ALA A 43 -10.04 -1.38 -17.56
N GLU A 44 -10.00 -0.28 -18.33
CA GLU A 44 -9.05 0.82 -18.13
C GLU A 44 -9.26 1.51 -16.78
N LYS A 45 -10.52 1.71 -16.35
CA LYS A 45 -10.82 2.22 -15.00
C LYS A 45 -10.36 1.26 -13.91
N ALA A 46 -10.64 -0.03 -14.05
CA ALA A 46 -10.22 -1.04 -13.08
C ALA A 46 -8.69 -1.13 -12.99
N VAL A 47 -7.97 -1.09 -14.12
CA VAL A 47 -6.51 -1.08 -14.16
C VAL A 47 -5.94 0.20 -13.55
N SER A 48 -6.53 1.37 -13.85
CA SER A 48 -6.12 2.63 -13.23
C SER A 48 -6.33 2.60 -11.71
N CYS A 49 -7.46 2.08 -11.24
CA CYS A 49 -7.75 1.97 -9.81
C CYS A 49 -6.83 0.95 -9.12
N ALA A 50 -6.56 -0.20 -9.76
CA ALA A 50 -5.61 -1.19 -9.25
C ALA A 50 -4.19 -0.61 -9.14
N ASN A 51 -3.70 0.11 -10.16
CA ASN A 51 -2.41 0.78 -10.11
C ASN A 51 -2.36 1.84 -8.99
N THR A 52 -3.43 2.61 -8.81
CA THR A 52 -3.58 3.53 -7.68
C THR A 52 -3.51 2.80 -6.33
N ALA A 53 -4.29 1.73 -6.16
CA ALA A 53 -4.33 0.96 -4.92
C ALA A 53 -2.97 0.32 -4.59
N VAL A 54 -2.25 -0.19 -5.60
CA VAL A 54 -0.90 -0.75 -5.43
C VAL A 54 0.10 0.32 -5.03
N GLN A 55 0.09 1.49 -5.68
CA GLN A 55 0.99 2.58 -5.28
C GLN A 55 0.73 3.03 -3.84
N ILE A 56 -0.54 3.21 -3.46
CA ILE A 56 -0.94 3.55 -2.08
C ILE A 56 -0.42 2.50 -1.09
N THR A 57 -0.65 1.23 -1.38
CA THR A 57 -0.22 0.13 -0.51
C THR A 57 1.30 0.10 -0.36
N SER A 58 2.03 0.32 -1.45
CA SER A 58 3.49 0.41 -1.44
C SER A 58 3.99 1.59 -0.62
N ASP A 59 3.38 2.77 -0.78
CA ASP A 59 3.78 3.97 -0.04
C ASP A 59 3.46 3.83 1.46
N VAL A 60 2.32 3.22 1.82
CA VAL A 60 1.98 2.91 3.21
C VAL A 60 2.93 1.86 3.81
N ALA A 61 3.32 0.83 3.05
CA ALA A 61 4.30 -0.15 3.50
C ALA A 61 5.70 0.47 3.68
N GLN A 62 6.11 1.37 2.79
CA GLN A 62 7.35 2.12 2.91
C GLN A 62 7.32 3.04 4.13
N LEU A 63 6.18 3.69 4.39
CA LEU A 63 5.98 4.48 5.58
C LEU A 63 6.09 3.63 6.84
N GLY A 64 5.44 2.46 6.89
CA GLY A 64 5.53 1.53 8.02
C GLY A 64 6.97 1.10 8.29
N SER A 65 7.73 0.78 7.23
CA SER A 65 9.14 0.41 7.33
C SER A 65 10.03 1.55 7.84
N ALA A 66 9.75 2.78 7.39
CA ALA A 66 10.41 3.99 7.89
C ALA A 66 10.04 4.27 9.35
N TYR A 67 8.81 3.95 9.75
CA TYR A 67 8.32 4.07 11.12
C TYR A 67 8.99 3.10 12.08
N ASP A 68 9.11 1.83 11.69
CA ASP A 68 9.83 0.82 12.47
C ASP A 68 11.31 1.18 12.65
N SER A 69 11.85 1.99 11.75
CA SER A 69 13.22 2.53 11.83
C SER A 69 13.26 3.95 12.42
N ALA A 70 12.13 4.55 12.80
CA ALA A 70 12.05 5.96 13.18
C ALA A 70 12.73 6.27 14.51
N GLU A 71 12.92 5.27 15.38
CA GLU A 71 13.77 5.41 16.57
C GLU A 71 15.21 5.79 16.20
N GLN A 72 15.64 5.46 14.98
CA GLN A 72 16.97 5.72 14.44
C GLN A 72 16.99 6.95 13.51
N ASP A 73 15.89 7.23 12.79
CA ASP A 73 15.76 8.40 11.92
C ASP A 73 14.31 8.93 11.82
N PRO A 74 13.88 9.84 12.72
CA PRO A 74 12.54 10.45 12.66
C PRO A 74 12.35 11.37 11.45
N VAL A 75 13.44 11.86 10.84
CA VAL A 75 13.38 12.68 9.62
C VAL A 75 12.98 11.82 8.41
N ALA A 76 13.42 10.56 8.37
CA ALA A 76 13.01 9.61 7.33
C ALA A 76 11.50 9.36 7.32
N ALA A 77 10.88 9.21 8.50
CA ALA A 77 9.44 9.02 8.64
C ALA A 77 8.65 10.24 8.12
N GLY A 78 9.06 11.45 8.48
CA GLY A 78 8.45 12.69 7.96
C GLY A 78 8.57 12.83 6.44
N LYS A 79 9.73 12.46 5.86
CA LYS A 79 9.90 12.46 4.39
C LYS A 79 8.99 11.43 3.71
N ALA A 80 8.84 10.24 4.30
CA ALA A 80 7.95 9.21 3.77
C ALA A 80 6.47 9.68 3.78
N LEU A 81 6.03 10.33 4.87
CA LEU A 81 4.70 10.93 4.96
C LEU A 81 4.47 12.01 3.90
N GLN A 82 5.43 12.91 3.72
CA GLN A 82 5.32 13.96 2.70
C GLN A 82 5.30 13.40 1.27
N LYS A 83 6.10 12.37 0.98
CA LYS A 83 6.05 11.70 -0.31
C LYS A 83 4.67 11.08 -0.53
N LEU A 84 4.18 10.30 0.43
CA LEU A 84 2.86 9.68 0.37
C LEU A 84 1.76 10.73 0.16
N LYS A 85 1.79 11.86 0.88
CA LYS A 85 0.86 12.98 0.67
C LYS A 85 0.89 13.49 -0.77
N GLY A 86 2.09 13.78 -1.28
CA GLY A 86 2.27 14.29 -2.64
C GLY A 86 1.78 13.33 -3.72
N ASP A 87 1.95 12.03 -3.51
CA ASP A 87 1.44 11.02 -4.43
C ASP A 87 -0.09 10.91 -4.33
N MET A 88 -0.68 11.00 -3.13
CA MET A 88 -2.14 11.04 -2.96
C MET A 88 -2.79 12.26 -3.61
N ASP A 89 -2.17 13.43 -3.48
CA ASP A 89 -2.62 14.66 -4.14
C ASP A 89 -2.68 14.50 -5.67
N LYS A 90 -1.65 13.89 -6.26
CA LYS A 90 -1.64 13.63 -7.71
C LYS A 90 -2.72 12.67 -8.14
N ILE A 91 -2.90 11.58 -7.39
CA ILE A 91 -3.91 10.56 -7.70
C ILE A 91 -5.31 11.15 -7.56
N GLY A 92 -5.60 11.86 -6.47
CA GLY A 92 -6.91 12.47 -6.21
C GLY A 92 -7.32 13.45 -7.31
N ARG A 93 -6.38 14.26 -7.82
CA ARG A 93 -6.64 15.21 -8.92
C ARG A 93 -6.91 14.55 -10.26
N ASN A 94 -6.38 13.34 -10.48
CA ASN A 94 -6.55 12.60 -11.73
C ASN A 94 -7.72 11.61 -11.68
N SER A 95 -8.33 11.39 -10.51
CA SER A 95 -9.51 10.54 -10.37
C SER A 95 -10.78 11.27 -10.83
N SER A 96 -11.57 10.62 -11.67
CA SER A 96 -12.94 11.07 -12.03
C SER A 96 -14.03 10.38 -11.20
N ASP A 97 -13.65 9.53 -10.25
CA ASP A 97 -14.58 8.78 -9.40
C ASP A 97 -14.73 9.49 -8.04
N ALA A 98 -15.96 9.82 -7.67
CA ALA A 98 -16.27 10.59 -6.48
C ALA A 98 -16.00 9.81 -5.18
N ASP A 99 -16.23 8.50 -5.19
CA ASP A 99 -15.98 7.64 -4.02
C ASP A 99 -14.49 7.40 -3.84
N LEU A 100 -13.75 7.23 -4.94
CA LEU A 100 -12.30 7.17 -4.91
C LEU A 100 -11.70 8.50 -4.42
N GLY A 101 -12.23 9.63 -4.90
CA GLY A 101 -11.82 10.96 -4.44
C GLY A 101 -12.04 11.15 -2.93
N LYS A 102 -13.18 10.70 -2.40
CA LYS A 102 -13.44 10.71 -0.95
C LYS A 102 -12.46 9.81 -0.19
N ALA A 103 -12.23 8.59 -0.66
CA ALA A 103 -11.32 7.65 0.01
C ALA A 103 -9.86 8.18 0.03
N ILE A 104 -9.41 8.82 -1.05
CA ILE A 104 -8.10 9.49 -1.12
C ILE A 104 -8.06 10.69 -0.17
N GLY A 105 -9.12 11.51 -0.10
CA GLY A 105 -9.21 12.64 0.82
C GLY A 105 -9.16 12.23 2.30
N ASP A 106 -9.83 11.13 2.64
CA ASP A 106 -9.73 10.52 3.97
C ASP A 106 -8.30 10.10 4.28
N LEU A 107 -7.61 9.44 3.33
CA LEU A 107 -6.24 9.01 3.48
C LEU A 107 -5.30 10.21 3.69
N GLN A 108 -5.43 11.26 2.88
CA GLN A 108 -4.71 12.53 3.04
C GLN A 108 -4.90 13.13 4.44
N THR A 109 -6.12 13.12 4.95
CA THR A 109 -6.43 13.63 6.29
C THR A 109 -5.69 12.86 7.38
N GLN A 110 -5.55 11.53 7.24
CA GLN A 110 -4.80 10.73 8.21
C GLN A 110 -3.28 10.93 8.08
N ILE A 111 -2.77 11.14 6.86
CA ILE A 111 -1.35 11.51 6.64
C ILE A 111 -1.04 12.82 7.36
N ASP A 112 -1.91 13.82 7.22
CA ASP A 112 -1.72 15.14 7.86
C ASP A 112 -1.71 15.04 9.39
N LYS A 113 -2.58 14.20 9.97
CA LYS A 113 -2.55 13.91 11.42
C LYS A 113 -1.28 13.20 11.85
N ALA A 114 -0.81 12.23 11.07
CA ALA A 114 0.43 11.52 11.35
C ALA A 114 1.64 12.46 11.29
N GLN A 115 1.68 13.35 10.29
CA GLN A 115 2.71 14.39 10.18
C GLN A 115 2.66 15.37 11.37
N GLN A 116 1.46 15.80 11.78
CA GLN A 116 1.31 16.70 12.92
C GLN A 116 1.80 16.08 14.24
N ALA A 117 1.59 14.78 14.44
CA ALA A 117 2.14 14.07 15.59
C ALA A 117 3.66 14.01 15.54
N VAL A 118 4.26 13.69 14.38
CA VAL A 118 5.72 13.73 14.17
C VAL A 118 6.29 15.11 14.49
N ASP A 119 5.69 16.17 13.94
CA ASP A 119 6.12 17.55 14.15
C ASP A 119 6.01 17.99 15.62
N SER A 120 5.15 17.31 16.39
CA SER A 120 4.97 17.52 17.83
C SER A 120 5.82 16.58 18.71
N ASN A 121 6.79 15.86 18.13
CA ASN A 121 7.59 14.83 18.82
C ASN A 121 6.74 13.71 19.47
N GLN A 122 5.58 13.40 18.89
CA GLN A 122 4.70 12.30 19.31
C GLN A 122 4.82 11.12 18.34
N VAL A 123 4.58 9.91 18.85
CA VAL A 123 4.41 8.73 18.00
C VAL A 123 3.00 8.77 17.39
N PRO A 124 2.84 8.91 16.07
CA PRO A 124 1.55 8.87 15.41
C PRO A 124 0.95 7.47 15.46
N ASP A 125 -0.38 7.45 15.55
CA ASP A 125 -1.16 6.27 15.27
C ASP A 125 -1.33 6.09 13.76
N LEU A 126 -0.80 4.99 13.22
CA LEU A 126 -0.92 4.63 11.81
C LEU A 126 -2.13 3.73 11.51
N GLY A 127 -2.87 3.28 12.54
CA GLY A 127 -4.08 2.47 12.36
C GLY A 127 -5.11 3.15 11.44
N PRO A 128 -5.49 4.42 11.68
CA PRO A 128 -6.42 5.16 10.83
C PRO A 128 -5.93 5.30 9.37
N LEU A 129 -4.61 5.36 9.17
CA LEU A 129 -4.00 5.43 7.85
C LEU A 129 -4.21 4.11 7.07
N GLY A 130 -3.98 2.97 7.74
CA GLY A 130 -4.26 1.65 7.20
C GLY A 130 -5.74 1.46 6.85
N ASP A 131 -6.65 1.91 7.72
CA ASP A 131 -8.09 1.86 7.47
C ASP A 131 -8.51 2.68 6.24
N ALA A 132 -7.92 3.87 6.07
CA ALA A 132 -8.18 4.71 4.91
C ALA A 132 -7.63 4.10 3.61
N ALA A 133 -6.43 3.52 3.64
CA ALA A 133 -5.87 2.78 2.52
C ALA A 133 -6.76 1.56 2.15
N GLY A 134 -7.28 0.85 3.16
CA GLY A 134 -8.24 -0.23 2.97
C GLY A 134 -9.54 0.23 2.29
N ARG A 135 -10.04 1.44 2.61
CA ARG A 135 -11.20 2.02 1.90
C ARG A 135 -10.90 2.29 0.43
N VAL A 136 -9.72 2.81 0.10
CA VAL A 136 -9.32 3.01 -1.30
C VAL A 136 -9.30 1.68 -2.05
N SER A 137 -8.69 0.65 -1.47
CA SER A 137 -8.68 -0.70 -2.06
C SER A 137 -10.10 -1.25 -2.26
N LYS A 138 -11.00 -1.05 -1.28
CA LYS A 138 -12.40 -1.48 -1.36
C LYS A 138 -13.16 -0.75 -2.47
N VAL A 139 -12.96 0.55 -2.65
CA VAL A 139 -13.55 1.30 -3.76
C VAL A 139 -13.03 0.79 -5.12
N CYS A 140 -11.76 0.43 -5.20
CA CYS A 140 -11.15 -0.07 -6.43
C CYS A 140 -11.49 -1.51 -6.80
N THR A 141 -12.01 -2.30 -5.86
CA THR A 141 -12.32 -3.74 -6.05
C THR A 141 -13.80 -4.07 -5.94
N GLY A 142 -14.62 -3.10 -5.51
CA GLY A 142 -16.07 -3.22 -5.32
C GLY A 142 -16.88 -3.11 -6.60
#